data_AF-A0A961KYM0-F1
#
_entry.id   AF-A0A961KYM0-F1
#
_cell.length_a   1.000
_cell.length_b   1.000
_cell.length_c   1.000
_cell.angle_alpha   90.00
_cell.angle_beta   90.00
_cell.angle_gamma   90.00
#
_symmetry.space_group_name_H-M   'P 1'
#
loop_
_entity.id
_entity.type
_entity.pdbx_description
1 polymer ?
#
loop_
_entity_poly.entity_id
_entity_poly.type
_entity_poly.pdbx_seq_one_letter_code
_entity_poly.pdbx_strand_id
1 'polypeptide(L)' 'NWHAFWGEGGDVLIGEVSTVNNDLTDNIFAEPIGRFAEIEEDEDPLHLLVSDYPRLLG' A
#
# COMPACT_ATOMS: atom_id res chain seq x y z
N ASN A 1 4.12 -18.06 -11.22
CA ASN A 1 3.31 -18.15 -10.00
C ASN A 1 2.90 -16.75 -9.60
N TRP A 2 1.65 -16.42 -9.83
CA TRP A 2 1.00 -15.17 -9.41
C TRP A 2 0.13 -15.48 -8.19
N HIS A 3 -0.18 -14.49 -7.37
CA HIS A 3 -1.08 -14.65 -6.23
C HIS A 3 -2.06 -13.46 -6.17
N ALA A 4 -3.28 -13.74 -5.72
CA ALA A 4 -4.32 -12.77 -5.45
C ALA A 4 -5.18 -13.32 -4.30
N PHE A 5 -5.71 -12.44 -3.46
CA PHE A 5 -6.51 -12.81 -2.28
C PHE A 5 -7.58 -11.76 -2.00
N TRP A 6 -8.69 -12.19 -1.39
CA TRP A 6 -9.83 -11.35 -1.00
C TRP A 6 -10.57 -11.97 0.18
N GLY A 7 -11.34 -11.15 0.92
CA GLY A 7 -12.29 -11.62 1.92
C GLY A 7 -13.62 -12.00 1.28
N GLU A 8 -14.03 -13.26 1.37
CA GLU A 8 -15.29 -13.73 0.79
C GLU A 8 -16.44 -13.52 1.79
N GLY A 9 -17.38 -12.63 1.46
CA GLY A 9 -18.61 -12.43 2.23
C GLY A 9 -18.44 -11.81 3.62
N GLY A 10 -17.25 -11.29 3.96
CA GLY A 10 -16.97 -10.62 5.23
C GLY A 10 -15.53 -10.19 5.39
N ASP A 11 -15.23 -9.58 6.54
CA ASP A 11 -13.91 -9.04 6.86
C ASP A 11 -12.91 -10.14 7.22
N VAL A 12 -11.65 -9.94 6.83
CA VAL A 12 -10.53 -10.83 7.13
C VAL A 12 -9.40 -10.04 7.76
N LEU A 13 -8.85 -10.53 8.87
CA LEU A 13 -7.60 -10.04 9.43
C LEU A 13 -6.43 -10.79 8.78
N ILE A 14 -5.56 -10.08 8.06
CA ILE A 14 -4.40 -10.66 7.38
C ILE A 14 -3.12 -10.27 8.14
N GLY A 15 -2.26 -11.26 8.40
CA GLY A 15 -0.90 -11.06 8.86
C GLY A 15 0.09 -11.47 7.79
N GLU A 16 1.11 -10.65 7.55
CA GLU A 16 2.22 -10.96 6.65
C GLU A 16 3.50 -11.15 7.47
N VAL A 17 4.22 -12.24 7.18
CA VAL A 17 5.60 -12.44 7.63
C VAL A 17 6.43 -12.72 6.38
N SER A 18 7.36 -11.83 6.10
CA SER A 18 8.17 -11.84 4.89
C SER A 18 9.62 -11.46 5.21
N THR A 19 10.46 -11.43 4.19
CA THR A 19 11.76 -10.75 4.26
C THR A 19 11.54 -9.23 4.26
N VAL A 20 12.58 -8.44 3.98
CA VAL A 20 12.40 -6.99 3.83
C VAL A 20 11.41 -6.69 2.69
N ASN A 21 10.37 -5.91 2.99
CA ASN A 21 9.44 -5.36 2.00
C ASN A 21 10.05 -4.12 1.33
N ASN A 22 9.84 -3.98 0.03
CA ASN A 22 10.15 -2.77 -0.72
C ASN A 22 9.05 -2.46 -1.75
N ASP A 23 7.94 -1.93 -1.25
CA ASP A 23 6.76 -1.61 -2.06
C ASP A 23 7.03 -0.66 -3.26
N LEU A 24 8.15 0.07 -3.26
CA LEU A 24 8.52 1.00 -4.35
C LEU A 24 8.94 0.29 -5.64
N THR A 25 9.55 -0.89 -5.54
CA THR A 25 10.16 -1.55 -6.71
C THR A 25 10.02 -3.07 -6.76
N ASP A 26 9.62 -3.73 -5.68
CA ASP A 26 9.52 -5.20 -5.64
C ASP A 26 8.15 -5.76 -6.07
N ASN A 27 7.20 -4.87 -6.38
CA ASN A 27 5.87 -5.23 -6.85
C ASN A 27 5.81 -5.31 -8.38
N ILE A 28 5.45 -6.49 -8.90
CA ILE A 28 5.11 -6.68 -10.32
C ILE A 28 3.65 -7.11 -10.38
N PHE A 29 2.83 -6.30 -11.04
CA PHE A 29 1.40 -6.58 -11.23
C PHE A 29 1.13 -7.17 -12.62
N ALA A 30 0.11 -8.04 -12.70
CA ALA A 30 -0.32 -8.60 -13.97
C ALA A 30 -0.96 -7.54 -14.89
N GLU A 31 -1.63 -6.56 -14.29
CA GLU A 31 -2.18 -5.38 -14.96
C GLU A 31 -1.26 -4.17 -14.78
N PRO A 32 -1.22 -3.21 -15.72
CA PRO A 32 -0.38 -2.02 -15.62
C PRO A 32 -0.99 -0.99 -14.66
N ILE A 33 -0.94 -1.30 -13.36
CA ILE A 33 -1.47 -0.47 -12.27
C ILE A 33 -0.36 0.02 -11.35
N GLY A 34 -0.60 1.16 -10.69
CA GLY A 34 0.28 1.69 -9.64
C GLY A 34 0.04 0.98 -8.30
N ARG A 35 1.11 0.86 -7.48
CA ARG A 35 1.03 0.34 -6.10
C ARG A 35 0.36 1.31 -5.13
N PHE A 36 0.50 2.61 -5.40
CA PHE A 36 0.01 3.72 -4.57
C PHE A 36 -0.94 4.59 -5.39
N ALA A 37 -1.92 5.18 -4.70
CA ALA A 37 -2.84 6.14 -5.31
C ALA A 37 -2.26 7.57 -5.26
N GLU A 38 -2.70 8.41 -6.19
CA GLU A 38 -2.55 9.87 -6.07
C GLU A 38 -3.59 10.39 -5.08
N ILE A 39 -3.21 11.36 -4.25
CA ILE A 39 -4.06 11.95 -3.20
C ILE A 39 -4.16 13.45 -3.47
N GLU A 40 -5.39 13.96 -3.50
CA GLU A 40 -5.68 15.39 -3.43
C GLU A 40 -5.77 15.81 -1.95
N GLU A 41 -4.89 16.68 -1.51
CA GLU A 41 -4.79 17.14 -0.12
C GLU A 41 -5.75 18.32 0.10
N ASP A 42 -7.05 18.04 0.11
CA ASP A 42 -8.12 19.02 0.22
C ASP A 42 -8.41 19.46 1.67
N GLU A 43 -7.92 18.70 2.65
CA GLU A 43 -7.95 19.01 4.09
C GLU A 43 -6.68 18.56 4.83
N ASP A 44 -6.49 19.04 6.06
CA ASP A 44 -5.34 18.64 6.89
C ASP A 44 -5.46 17.15 7.31
N PRO A 45 -4.37 16.35 7.23
CA PRO A 45 -4.43 14.92 7.49
C PRO A 45 -4.63 14.61 8.99
N LEU A 46 -5.56 13.71 9.31
CA LEU A 46 -5.73 13.18 10.68
C LEU A 46 -4.56 12.28 11.10
N HIS A 47 -4.05 11.48 10.15
CA HIS A 47 -2.91 10.59 10.32
C HIS A 47 -2.05 10.62 9.05
N LEU A 48 -0.73 10.48 9.20
CA LEU A 48 0.19 10.42 8.08
C LEU A 48 0.30 9.00 7.52
N LEU A 49 0.34 8.85 6.20
CA LEU A 49 0.73 7.60 5.55
C LEU A 49 2.24 7.39 5.67
N VAL A 50 2.69 6.14 5.52
CA VAL A 50 4.14 5.82 5.55
C VAL A 50 4.91 6.63 4.49
N SER A 51 4.28 6.89 3.33
CA SER A 51 4.85 7.68 2.24
C SER A 51 4.98 9.19 2.54
N ASP A 52 4.30 9.71 3.56
CA ASP A 52 4.30 11.16 3.86
C ASP A 52 5.50 11.60 4.69
N TYR A 53 6.07 10.70 5.49
CA TYR A 53 7.16 11.03 6.41
C TYR A 53 8.37 11.68 5.72
N PRO A 54 8.90 11.17 4.60
CA PRO A 54 10.03 11.81 3.93
C PRO A 54 9.72 13.23 3.44
N ARG A 55 8.47 13.51 3.07
CA ARG A 55 8.04 14.82 2.54
C ARG A 55 7.79 15.85 3.64
N LEU A 56 7.22 15.41 4.76
CA LEU A 56 6.74 16.31 5.82
C LEU A 56 7.70 16.44 7.00
N LEU A 57 8.57 15.44 7.24
CA LEU A 57 9.44 15.38 8.42
C LEU A 57 10.92 15.12 8.08
N GLY A 58 11.28 14.89 6.80
CA GLY A 58 12.65 14.72 6.33
C GLY A 58 13.31 16.04 5.93
#